data_AF-A0A1V4Y4A5-F1
#
_entry.id   AF-A0A1V4Y4A5-F1
#
_cell.length_a   1.000
_cell.length_b   1.000
_cell.length_c   1.000
_cell.angle_alpha   90.00
_cell.angle_beta   90.00
_cell.angle_gamma   90.00
#
_symmetry.space_group_name_H-M   'P 1'
#
loop_
_entity.id
_entity.type
_entity.pdbx_description
1 polymer ?
#
loop_
_entity_poly.entity_id
_entity_poly.type
_entity_poly.pdbx_seq_one_letter_code
_entity_poly.pdbx_strand_id
1 'polypeptide(L)'
;MRKPKFSLMFVLAVLFLAPTMALSGPLGVLEAFSPNISYVQGTDFVTFEANYVLGDVTAPVEKTRNYGLNDADFYDDNGVSLVTGLIALILRGPASDPLAYFSTKVNNAYEAGAIGAIVYNDGRAWPPPSGVTLQDPTFIPCVLVSDAVGVDLMNRFYGISGMNEIHLRVGAPVPEPATMLLLGLGLMGLAGVRGKLSRRA
;
A
#
# COMPACT_ATOMS: atom_id res chain seq x y z
N MET A 1 25.94 13.43 69.56
CA MET A 1 26.12 13.49 68.09
C MET A 1 25.14 12.52 67.43
N ARG A 2 24.06 13.03 66.81
CA ARG A 2 23.03 12.23 66.11
C ARG A 2 23.41 12.12 64.63
N LYS A 3 23.56 10.89 64.12
CA LYS A 3 23.73 10.61 62.68
C LYS A 3 22.38 10.72 61.97
N PRO A 4 22.26 11.38 60.81
CA PRO A 4 21.04 11.34 60.03
C PRO A 4 20.92 10.02 59.25
N LYS A 5 19.71 9.46 59.25
CA LYS A 5 19.33 8.29 58.45
C LYS A 5 19.12 8.75 57.00
N PHE A 6 20.00 8.35 56.08
CA PHE A 6 19.74 8.46 54.65
C PHE A 6 18.75 7.36 54.26
N SER A 7 17.48 7.73 54.14
CA SER A 7 16.44 6.87 53.59
C SER A 7 16.59 6.89 52.06
N LEU A 8 17.24 5.87 51.53
CA LEU A 8 17.42 5.62 50.10
C LEU A 8 16.05 5.32 49.48
N MET A 9 15.35 6.36 49.03
CA MET A 9 14.12 6.24 48.25
C MET A 9 14.50 5.74 46.86
N PHE A 10 14.45 4.41 46.70
CA PHE A 10 14.41 3.74 45.41
C PHE A 10 13.13 4.18 44.69
N VAL A 11 13.17 5.30 43.98
CA VAL A 11 12.13 5.67 43.03
C VAL A 11 12.34 4.75 41.83
N LEU A 12 11.65 3.62 41.88
CA LEU A 12 11.45 2.70 40.77
C LEU A 12 10.70 3.47 39.68
N ALA A 13 11.45 4.18 38.84
CA ALA A 13 10.97 4.68 37.56
C ALA A 13 10.75 3.46 36.66
N VAL A 14 9.61 2.79 36.84
CA VAL A 14 9.05 1.89 35.84
C VAL A 14 8.71 2.79 34.64
N LEU A 15 9.71 3.05 33.81
CA LEU A 15 9.50 3.44 32.43
C LEU A 15 8.66 2.30 31.84
N PHE A 16 7.34 2.49 31.82
CA PHE A 16 6.48 1.75 30.92
C PHE A 16 6.92 2.17 29.51
N LEU A 17 7.93 1.48 28.96
CA LEU A 17 7.95 1.18 27.54
C LEU A 17 6.69 0.33 27.32
N ALA A 18 5.55 0.99 27.18
CA ALA A 18 4.50 0.38 26.38
C ALA A 18 5.14 0.23 25.00
N PRO A 19 5.35 -0.99 24.48
CA PRO A 19 5.65 -1.12 23.08
C PRO A 19 4.47 -0.45 22.39
N THR A 20 4.72 0.67 21.71
CA THR A 20 3.81 1.18 20.70
C THR A 20 3.69 0.05 19.69
N MET A 21 2.73 -0.84 19.93
CA MET A 21 2.24 -1.75 18.91
C MET A 21 1.56 -0.81 17.93
N ALA A 22 2.36 -0.27 17.01
CA ALA A 22 1.85 0.30 15.79
C ALA A 22 1.02 -0.83 15.19
N LEU A 23 -0.30 -0.67 15.29
CA LEU A 23 -1.24 -1.51 14.58
C LEU A 23 -0.83 -1.36 13.12
N SER A 24 -0.13 -2.35 12.59
CA SER A 24 0.32 -2.40 11.20
C SER A 24 -0.95 -2.42 10.36
N GLY A 25 -1.47 -1.25 10.02
CA GLY A 25 -2.58 -1.13 9.09
C GLY A 25 -2.18 -1.72 7.73
N PRO A 26 -3.17 -2.04 6.89
CA PRO A 26 -2.89 -2.51 5.55
C PRO A 26 -1.96 -1.52 4.83
N LEU A 27 -0.88 -2.04 4.26
CA LEU A 27 0.12 -1.27 3.50
C LEU A 27 -0.42 -0.83 2.12
N GLY A 28 -1.62 -1.27 1.73
CA GLY A 28 -2.27 -0.81 0.52
C GLY A 28 -3.79 -0.74 0.65
N VAL A 29 -4.41 0.04 -0.24
CA VAL A 29 -5.86 0.10 -0.44
C VAL A 29 -6.11 -0.16 -1.92
N LEU A 30 -7.10 -1.00 -2.20
CA LEU A 30 -7.58 -1.26 -3.55
C LEU A 30 -9.11 -1.28 -3.51
N GLU A 31 -9.73 -0.34 -4.21
CA GLU A 31 -11.20 -0.20 -4.22
C GLU A 31 -11.69 0.17 -5.62
N ALA A 32 -12.86 -0.35 -5.99
CA ALA A 32 -13.61 0.07 -7.18
C ALA A 32 -14.77 0.97 -6.75
N PHE A 33 -15.02 2.07 -7.49
CA PHE A 33 -16.09 3.02 -7.15
C PHE A 33 -17.45 2.72 -7.81
N SER A 34 -17.51 1.84 -8.81
CA SER A 34 -18.77 1.49 -9.47
C SER A 34 -18.76 0.04 -9.99
N PRO A 35 -19.47 -0.88 -9.33
CA PRO A 35 -20.03 -0.73 -7.97
C PRO A 35 -18.93 -0.54 -6.92
N ASN A 36 -19.28 0.04 -5.77
CA ASN A 36 -18.39 0.15 -4.63
C ASN A 36 -17.96 -1.25 -4.14
N ILE A 37 -16.70 -1.62 -4.39
CA ILE A 37 -16.10 -2.87 -3.95
C ILE A 37 -14.77 -2.53 -3.27
N SER A 38 -14.57 -3.05 -2.07
CA SER A 38 -13.29 -2.95 -1.36
C SER A 38 -12.64 -4.33 -1.35
N TYR A 39 -11.39 -4.40 -1.80
CA TYR A 39 -10.62 -5.63 -1.84
C TYR A 39 -9.80 -5.78 -0.55
N VAL A 40 -9.60 -7.02 -0.09
CA VAL A 40 -8.92 -7.32 1.18
C VAL A 40 -7.43 -7.64 0.94
N GLN A 41 -6.53 -6.86 1.54
CA GLN A 41 -5.09 -7.13 1.46
C GLN A 41 -4.75 -8.48 2.11
N GLY A 42 -3.90 -9.27 1.44
CA GLY A 42 -3.53 -10.63 1.85
C GLY A 42 -4.50 -11.72 1.33
N THR A 43 -5.70 -11.33 0.87
CA THR A 43 -6.69 -12.25 0.29
C THR A 43 -6.95 -11.96 -1.17
N ASP A 44 -7.17 -10.70 -1.55
CA ASP A 44 -7.49 -10.29 -2.91
C ASP A 44 -6.28 -9.69 -3.63
N PHE A 45 -5.43 -9.00 -2.87
CA PHE A 45 -4.21 -8.38 -3.38
C PHE A 45 -3.09 -8.37 -2.34
N VAL A 46 -1.86 -8.17 -2.81
CA VAL A 46 -0.67 -7.96 -1.98
C VAL A 46 0.14 -6.79 -2.52
N THR A 47 0.81 -6.07 -1.62
CA THR A 47 1.81 -5.05 -1.96
C THR A 47 3.18 -5.71 -2.13
N PHE A 48 4.04 -5.15 -2.98
CA PHE A 48 5.39 -5.67 -3.13
C PHE A 48 6.26 -5.30 -1.92
N GLU A 49 7.09 -6.23 -1.46
CA GLU A 49 7.98 -6.07 -0.29
C GLU A 49 9.09 -5.02 -0.49
N ALA A 50 9.31 -4.62 -1.74
CA ALA A 50 10.22 -3.55 -2.14
C ALA A 50 9.48 -2.47 -2.95
N ASN A 51 8.26 -2.12 -2.55
CA ASN A 51 7.56 -0.98 -3.15
C ASN A 51 8.29 0.32 -2.77
N TYR A 52 9.15 0.79 -3.67
CA TYR A 52 9.91 2.03 -3.49
C TYR A 52 9.05 3.30 -3.68
N VAL A 53 7.84 3.15 -4.21
CA VAL A 53 6.92 4.26 -4.46
C VAL A 53 5.67 4.10 -3.63
N LEU A 54 5.49 5.06 -2.73
CA LEU A 54 4.21 5.33 -2.12
C LEU A 54 3.40 6.17 -3.10
N GLY A 55 2.11 5.88 -3.23
CA GLY A 55 1.24 6.58 -4.15
C GLY A 55 -0.21 6.38 -3.78
N ASP A 56 -1.04 7.33 -4.19
CA ASP A 56 -2.48 7.36 -3.98
C ASP A 56 -3.08 7.90 -5.27
N VAL A 57 -3.67 7.01 -6.08
CA VAL A 57 -4.20 7.35 -7.40
C VAL A 57 -5.60 6.80 -7.56
N THR A 58 -6.46 7.59 -8.21
CA THR A 58 -7.78 7.17 -8.65
C THR A 58 -7.88 7.43 -10.13
N ALA A 59 -8.09 6.36 -10.92
CA ALA A 59 -8.28 6.47 -12.35
C ALA A 59 -8.96 5.21 -12.91
N PRO A 60 -9.47 5.27 -14.15
CA PRO A 60 -9.89 4.07 -14.86
C PRO A 60 -8.75 3.07 -15.03
N VAL A 61 -9.12 1.80 -15.18
CA VAL A 61 -8.19 0.71 -15.44
C VAL A 61 -8.27 0.31 -16.91
N GLU A 62 -7.13 0.16 -17.56
CA GLU A 62 -7.04 -0.34 -18.93
C GLU A 62 -6.10 -1.53 -19.02
N LYS A 63 -6.49 -2.55 -19.80
CA LYS A 63 -5.72 -3.79 -19.92
C LYS A 63 -4.63 -3.65 -20.98
N THR A 64 -3.43 -4.13 -20.66
CA THR A 64 -2.36 -4.26 -21.66
C THR A 64 -2.67 -5.34 -22.70
N ARG A 65 -2.12 -5.20 -23.91
CA ARG A 65 -2.32 -6.18 -25.00
C ARG A 65 -1.77 -7.56 -24.65
N ASN A 66 -0.69 -7.61 -23.88
CA ASN A 66 -0.02 -8.85 -23.50
C ASN A 66 0.54 -8.76 -22.07
N TYR A 67 1.70 -9.36 -21.81
CA TYR A 67 2.33 -9.45 -20.50
C TYR A 67 3.03 -8.15 -20.04
N GLY A 68 3.07 -7.10 -20.85
CA GLY A 68 3.75 -5.84 -20.49
C GLY A 68 5.27 -5.94 -20.47
N LEU A 69 5.84 -6.90 -21.23
CA LEU A 69 7.29 -7.12 -21.25
C LEU A 69 8.00 -6.21 -22.25
N ASN A 70 7.27 -5.73 -23.25
CA ASN A 70 7.76 -4.82 -24.26
C ASN A 70 6.87 -3.58 -24.29
N ASP A 71 7.44 -2.44 -24.66
CA ASP A 71 6.71 -1.18 -24.80
C ASP A 71 5.47 -1.33 -25.67
N ALA A 72 5.58 -2.06 -26.80
CA ALA A 72 4.49 -2.31 -27.74
C ALA A 72 3.22 -2.94 -27.10
N ASP A 73 3.32 -3.55 -25.92
CA ASP A 73 2.15 -4.07 -25.20
C ASP A 73 1.23 -2.96 -24.65
N PHE A 74 1.74 -1.73 -24.58
CA PHE A 74 1.09 -0.55 -24.03
C PHE A 74 0.65 0.47 -25.08
N TYR A 75 0.93 0.25 -26.37
CA TYR A 75 0.56 1.16 -27.44
C TYR A 75 -0.38 0.50 -28.44
N ASP A 76 -1.26 1.29 -29.03
CA ASP A 76 -2.07 0.86 -30.17
C ASP A 76 -1.23 0.77 -31.46
N ASP A 77 -1.86 0.39 -32.58
CA ASP A 77 -1.15 0.23 -33.86
C ASP A 77 -0.70 1.58 -34.47
N ASN A 78 -1.17 2.70 -33.91
CA ASN A 78 -0.79 4.05 -34.28
C ASN A 78 0.29 4.64 -33.35
N GLY A 79 0.77 3.86 -32.37
CA GLY A 79 1.74 4.33 -31.37
C GLY A 79 1.14 5.23 -30.30
N VAL A 80 -0.19 5.24 -30.13
CA VAL A 80 -0.87 5.93 -29.03
C VAL A 80 -0.89 5.03 -27.80
N SER A 81 -0.44 5.55 -26.66
CA SER A 81 -0.46 4.78 -25.42
C SER A 81 -1.90 4.48 -24.99
N LEU A 82 -2.14 3.20 -24.66
CA LEU A 82 -3.40 2.68 -24.18
C LEU A 82 -3.65 3.05 -22.71
N VAL A 83 -2.61 3.44 -21.97
CA VAL A 83 -2.66 3.58 -20.50
C VAL A 83 -2.31 4.99 -20.01
N THR A 84 -2.20 5.98 -20.90
CA THR A 84 -1.83 7.36 -20.52
C THR A 84 -2.84 7.94 -19.52
N GLY A 85 -2.38 8.27 -18.32
CA GLY A 85 -3.22 8.80 -17.24
C GLY A 85 -4.12 7.76 -16.56
N LEU A 86 -3.96 6.48 -16.91
CA LEU A 86 -4.77 5.37 -16.41
C LEU A 86 -3.97 4.46 -15.47
N ILE A 87 -4.67 3.53 -14.82
CA ILE A 87 -4.05 2.40 -14.11
C ILE A 87 -3.92 1.24 -15.09
N ALA A 88 -2.69 0.75 -15.31
CA ALA A 88 -2.45 -0.37 -16.20
C ALA A 88 -2.79 -1.71 -15.52
N LEU A 89 -3.62 -2.54 -16.15
CA LEU A 89 -3.89 -3.92 -15.74
C LEU A 89 -3.06 -4.89 -16.58
N ILE A 90 -2.08 -5.53 -15.94
CA ILE A 90 -1.00 -6.28 -16.59
C ILE A 90 -1.07 -7.75 -16.17
N LEU A 91 -1.03 -8.66 -17.14
CA LEU A 91 -0.96 -10.09 -16.82
C LEU A 91 0.44 -10.46 -16.31
N ARG A 92 0.50 -11.20 -15.20
CA ARG A 92 1.76 -11.66 -14.57
C ARG A 92 2.72 -12.32 -15.57
N GLY A 93 2.18 -13.14 -16.47
CA GLY A 93 2.94 -13.79 -17.53
C GLY A 93 3.77 -15.00 -17.07
N PRO A 94 4.35 -15.73 -18.03
CA PRO A 94 4.94 -17.05 -17.80
C PRO A 94 6.20 -17.01 -16.93
N ALA A 95 6.30 -17.92 -15.96
CA ALA A 95 7.46 -18.05 -15.07
C ALA A 95 8.71 -18.55 -15.80
N SER A 96 8.51 -19.13 -17.00
CA SER A 96 9.59 -19.59 -17.86
C SER A 96 10.28 -18.45 -18.61
N ASP A 97 9.69 -17.25 -18.64
CA ASP A 97 10.29 -16.11 -19.32
C ASP A 97 11.26 -15.39 -18.36
N PRO A 98 12.58 -15.41 -18.63
CA PRO A 98 13.57 -14.78 -17.77
C PRO A 98 13.44 -13.25 -17.69
N LEU A 99 12.68 -12.64 -18.59
CA LEU A 99 12.44 -11.19 -18.62
C LEU A 99 11.14 -10.80 -17.90
N ALA A 100 10.36 -11.77 -17.42
CA ALA A 100 9.06 -11.54 -16.78
C ALA A 100 9.14 -11.05 -15.33
N TYR A 101 10.02 -10.08 -15.08
CA TYR A 101 10.10 -9.38 -13.81
C TYR A 101 8.92 -8.41 -13.63
N PHE A 102 8.50 -8.23 -12.38
CA PHE A 102 7.42 -7.30 -12.06
C PHE A 102 7.85 -5.84 -12.26
N SER A 103 9.11 -5.51 -11.91
CA SER A 103 9.67 -4.17 -12.12
C SER A 103 9.63 -3.75 -13.58
N THR A 104 10.06 -4.62 -14.51
CA THR A 104 10.01 -4.37 -15.96
C THR A 104 8.62 -3.99 -16.42
N LYS A 105 7.60 -4.74 -16.00
CA LYS A 105 6.19 -4.50 -16.38
C LYS A 105 5.69 -3.16 -15.90
N VAL A 106 5.95 -2.85 -14.63
CA VAL A 106 5.50 -1.59 -14.00
C VAL A 106 6.23 -0.41 -14.61
N ASN A 107 7.53 -0.54 -14.91
CA ASN A 107 8.31 0.53 -15.53
C ASN A 107 7.89 0.78 -16.98
N ASN A 108 7.65 -0.26 -17.78
CA ASN A 108 7.12 -0.08 -19.13
C ASN A 108 5.74 0.61 -19.12
N ALA A 109 4.88 0.28 -18.14
CA ALA A 109 3.61 0.97 -17.96
C ALA A 109 3.79 2.45 -17.61
N TYR A 110 4.73 2.76 -16.71
CA TYR A 110 5.08 4.13 -16.36
C TYR A 110 5.61 4.92 -17.56
N GLU A 111 6.52 4.35 -18.36
CA GLU A 111 7.04 4.98 -19.58
C GLU A 111 5.93 5.21 -20.62
N ALA A 112 4.91 4.35 -20.65
CA ALA A 112 3.70 4.56 -21.44
C ALA A 112 2.72 5.58 -20.83
N GLY A 113 3.07 6.21 -19.70
CA GLY A 113 2.28 7.28 -19.07
C GLY A 113 1.19 6.79 -18.11
N ALA A 114 1.22 5.51 -17.69
CA ALA A 114 0.34 5.04 -16.62
C ALA A 114 0.67 5.76 -15.30
N ILE A 115 -0.34 5.94 -14.45
CA ILE A 115 -0.19 6.55 -13.12
C ILE A 115 -0.27 5.53 -11.98
N GLY A 116 -0.59 4.28 -12.30
CA GLY A 116 -0.60 3.14 -11.38
C GLY A 116 -0.55 1.83 -12.16
N ALA A 117 -0.19 0.74 -11.49
CA ALA A 117 -0.14 -0.58 -12.12
C ALA A 117 -0.72 -1.68 -11.22
N ILE A 118 -1.56 -2.52 -11.81
CA ILE A 118 -2.09 -3.72 -11.19
C ILE A 118 -1.59 -4.90 -12.00
N VAL A 119 -0.74 -5.73 -11.39
CA VAL A 119 -0.37 -7.01 -11.98
C VAL A 119 -1.36 -8.05 -11.48
N TYR A 120 -1.98 -8.83 -12.35
CA TYR A 120 -2.85 -9.92 -11.91
C TYR A 120 -2.23 -11.29 -12.19
N ASN A 121 -2.44 -12.19 -11.25
CA ASN A 121 -1.88 -13.53 -11.28
C ASN A 121 -2.43 -14.35 -12.47
N ASP A 122 -1.66 -15.33 -12.95
CA ASP A 122 -1.97 -16.14 -14.12
C ASP A 122 -2.40 -17.58 -13.74
N GLY A 123 -3.22 -17.72 -12.70
CA GLY A 123 -3.69 -19.01 -12.18
C GLY A 123 -2.69 -19.76 -11.27
N ARG A 124 -1.54 -19.16 -10.94
CA ARG A 124 -0.59 -19.74 -9.96
C ARG A 124 -1.16 -19.70 -8.53
N ALA A 125 -0.51 -20.43 -7.62
CA ALA A 125 -0.87 -20.46 -6.21
C ALA A 125 -1.06 -19.05 -5.61
N TRP A 126 -2.13 -18.90 -4.82
CA TRP A 126 -2.56 -17.64 -4.24
C TRP A 126 -3.06 -17.82 -2.78
N PRO A 127 -2.75 -16.90 -1.85
CA PRO A 127 -1.78 -15.81 -1.97
C PRO A 127 -0.36 -16.35 -2.27
N PRO A 128 0.55 -15.52 -2.81
CA PRO A 128 1.88 -15.99 -3.13
C PRO A 128 2.58 -16.50 -1.85
N PRO A 129 3.15 -17.72 -1.85
CA PRO A 129 3.65 -18.38 -0.64
C PRO A 129 4.90 -17.71 -0.06
N SER A 130 5.68 -17.05 -0.91
CA SER A 130 6.69 -16.08 -0.54
C SER A 130 6.17 -14.71 -0.95
N GLY A 131 6.46 -13.65 -0.19
CA GLY A 131 6.15 -12.29 -0.62
C GLY A 131 6.66 -12.00 -2.03
N VAL A 132 6.08 -10.97 -2.63
CA VAL A 132 6.42 -10.58 -4.01
C VAL A 132 7.31 -9.36 -3.98
N THR A 133 8.41 -9.42 -4.71
CA THR A 133 9.45 -8.40 -4.69
C THR A 133 9.58 -7.78 -6.08
N LEU A 134 9.78 -6.47 -6.10
CA LEU A 134 10.25 -5.76 -7.29
C LEU A 134 11.77 -5.88 -7.35
N GLN A 135 12.29 -6.35 -8.47
CA GLN A 135 13.74 -6.50 -8.67
C GLN A 135 14.45 -5.14 -8.78
N ASP A 136 13.75 -4.15 -9.33
CA ASP A 136 14.23 -2.79 -9.55
C ASP A 136 13.22 -1.77 -9.03
N PRO A 137 13.65 -0.53 -8.72
CA PRO A 137 12.75 0.56 -8.41
C PRO A 137 11.72 0.81 -9.49
N THR A 138 10.51 1.18 -9.06
CA THR A 138 9.42 1.65 -9.92
C THR A 138 9.11 3.11 -9.62
N PHE A 139 8.23 3.74 -10.42
CA PHE A 139 7.88 5.18 -10.29
C PHE A 139 6.38 5.43 -10.08
N ILE A 140 5.57 4.37 -10.06
CA ILE A 140 4.12 4.42 -9.87
C ILE A 140 3.69 3.40 -8.81
N PRO A 141 2.61 3.67 -8.05
CA PRO A 141 2.07 2.69 -7.10
C PRO A 141 1.66 1.42 -7.84
N CYS A 142 2.05 0.27 -7.28
CA CYS A 142 1.68 -1.01 -7.85
C CYS A 142 1.39 -2.11 -6.82
N VAL A 143 0.48 -3.00 -7.22
CA VAL A 143 0.05 -4.18 -6.44
C VAL A 143 -0.01 -5.42 -7.32
N LEU A 144 0.09 -6.59 -6.68
CA LEU A 144 -0.26 -7.86 -7.30
C LEU A 144 -1.64 -8.29 -6.80
N VAL A 145 -2.54 -8.68 -7.70
CA VAL A 145 -3.88 -9.18 -7.37
C VAL A 145 -4.04 -10.65 -7.74
N SER A 146 -5.03 -11.31 -7.14
CA SER A 146 -5.40 -12.68 -7.47
C SER A 146 -5.89 -12.80 -8.91
N ASP A 147 -5.90 -14.01 -9.46
CA ASP A 147 -6.45 -14.27 -10.80
C ASP A 147 -7.94 -13.91 -10.86
N ALA A 148 -8.70 -14.27 -9.82
CA ALA A 148 -10.13 -13.95 -9.72
C ALA A 148 -10.40 -12.43 -9.75
N VAL A 149 -9.61 -11.65 -9.02
CA VAL A 149 -9.71 -10.18 -9.01
C VAL A 149 -9.29 -9.61 -10.35
N GLY A 150 -8.21 -10.10 -10.94
CA GLY A 150 -7.77 -9.69 -12.28
C GLY A 150 -8.84 -9.90 -13.35
N VAL A 151 -9.47 -11.08 -13.36
CA VAL A 151 -10.57 -11.43 -14.28
C VAL A 151 -11.81 -10.57 -14.03
N ASP A 152 -12.14 -10.31 -12.76
CA ASP A 152 -13.22 -9.40 -12.38
C ASP A 152 -12.97 -7.97 -12.89
N LEU A 153 -11.76 -7.44 -12.71
CA LEU A 153 -11.35 -6.15 -13.25
C LEU A 153 -11.37 -6.14 -14.79
N MET A 154 -10.90 -7.19 -15.47
CA MET A 154 -11.01 -7.24 -16.93
C MET A 154 -12.48 -7.18 -17.39
N ASN A 155 -13.35 -8.00 -16.79
CA ASN A 155 -14.74 -8.11 -17.24
C ASN A 155 -15.56 -6.84 -16.96
N ARG A 156 -15.20 -6.08 -15.91
CA ARG A 156 -15.90 -4.85 -15.55
C ARG A 156 -15.40 -3.64 -16.32
N PHE A 157 -14.09 -3.51 -16.52
CA PHE A 157 -13.48 -2.26 -16.97
C PHE A 157 -13.15 -2.28 -18.47
N TYR A 158 -13.04 -3.46 -19.09
CA TYR A 158 -12.70 -3.55 -20.52
C TYR A 158 -13.83 -3.04 -21.41
N GLY A 159 -13.56 -1.97 -22.16
CA GLY A 159 -14.44 -1.45 -23.22
C GLY A 159 -15.60 -0.57 -22.76
N ILE A 160 -15.75 -0.28 -21.46
CA ILE A 160 -16.78 0.63 -20.94
C ILE A 160 -16.11 1.91 -20.45
N SER A 161 -15.98 2.88 -21.36
CA SER A 161 -15.42 4.19 -21.05
C SER A 161 -16.34 4.95 -20.08
N GLY A 162 -15.79 5.36 -18.93
CA GLY A 162 -16.33 6.48 -18.14
C GLY A 162 -17.06 6.19 -16.84
N MET A 163 -17.13 4.95 -16.33
CA MET A 163 -17.81 4.71 -15.04
C MET A 163 -17.05 3.88 -14.00
N ASN A 164 -15.92 3.29 -14.34
CA ASN A 164 -15.28 2.34 -13.45
C ASN A 164 -13.86 2.84 -13.14
N GLU A 165 -13.72 3.55 -12.03
CA GLU A 165 -12.43 3.98 -11.49
C GLU A 165 -11.97 3.03 -10.38
N ILE A 166 -10.67 2.81 -10.30
CA ILE A 166 -10.02 2.12 -9.18
C ILE A 166 -9.27 3.15 -8.35
N HIS A 167 -9.49 3.12 -7.05
CA HIS A 167 -8.59 3.70 -6.05
C HIS A 167 -7.47 2.72 -5.75
N LEU A 168 -6.25 3.09 -6.09
CA LEU A 168 -5.04 2.35 -5.77
C LEU A 168 -4.16 3.19 -4.86
N ARG A 169 -3.99 2.72 -3.62
CA ARG A 169 -3.04 3.31 -2.68
C ARG A 169 -2.01 2.29 -2.26
N VAL A 170 -0.75 2.69 -2.28
CA VAL A 170 0.37 1.92 -1.74
C VAL A 170 1.10 2.82 -0.76
N GLY A 171 1.18 2.37 0.50
CA GLY A 171 2.00 3.00 1.52
C GLY A 171 1.51 2.70 2.93
N ALA A 172 2.42 2.88 3.89
CA ALA A 172 2.04 2.80 5.29
C ALA A 172 1.00 3.90 5.57
N PRO A 173 -0.07 3.60 6.31
CA PRO A 173 -0.92 4.64 6.86
C PRO A 173 -0.02 5.56 7.69
N VAL A 174 0.27 6.76 7.18
CA VAL A 174 1.05 7.74 7.94
C VAL A 174 0.13 8.19 9.07
N PRO A 175 0.50 7.99 10.36
CA PRO A 175 -0.29 8.52 11.45
C PRO A 175 -0.40 10.02 11.25
N GLU A 176 -1.63 10.51 11.06
CA GLU A 176 -1.85 11.93 10.80
C GLU A 176 -1.16 12.76 11.90
N PRO A 177 -0.44 13.84 11.55
CA PRO A 177 0.26 14.68 12.53
C PRO A 177 -0.66 15.17 13.65
N ALA A 178 -1.95 15.35 13.35
CA ALA A 178 -2.99 15.72 14.30
C ALA A 178 -3.20 14.67 15.39
N THR A 179 -3.16 13.37 15.05
CA THR A 179 -3.36 12.27 16.00
C THR A 179 -2.18 12.15 16.96
N MET A 180 -0.96 12.36 16.46
CA MET A 180 0.26 12.42 17.29
C MET A 180 0.24 13.65 18.22
N LEU A 181 -0.20 14.81 17.71
CA LEU A 181 -0.35 16.02 18.50
C LEU A 181 -1.44 15.89 19.56
N LEU A 182 -2.60 15.32 19.22
CA LEU A 182 -3.70 15.09 20.14
C LEU A 182 -3.28 14.13 21.26
N LEU A 183 -2.56 13.05 20.91
CA LEU A 183 -1.98 12.14 21.90
C LEU A 183 -0.98 12.87 22.80
N GLY A 184 -0.08 13.67 22.21
CA GLY A 184 0.90 14.46 22.95
C GLY A 184 0.26 15.46 23.92
N LEU A 185 -0.74 16.22 23.45
CA LEU A 185 -1.49 17.18 24.25
C LEU A 185 -2.35 16.49 25.32
N GLY A 186 -2.97 15.35 24.99
CA GLY A 186 -3.71 14.53 25.93
C GLY A 186 -2.84 14.04 27.09
N LEU A 187 -1.63 13.56 26.80
CA LEU A 187 -0.68 13.12 27.82
C LEU A 187 -0.16 14.29 28.68
N MET A 188 0.13 15.45 28.07
CA MET A 188 0.50 16.66 28.83
C MET A 188 -0.63 17.14 29.73
N GLY A 189 -1.88 17.13 29.25
CA GLY A 189 -3.06 17.47 30.04
C GLY A 189 -3.22 16.54 31.25
N LEU A 190 -3.03 15.24 31.06
CA LEU A 190 -3.17 14.24 32.13
C LEU A 190 -2.09 14.36 33.21
N ALA A 191 -0.84 14.69 32.82
CA ALA A 191 0.25 14.92 33.76
C ALA A 191 -0.02 16.13 34.68
N GLY A 192 -0.68 17.17 34.17
CA GLY A 192 -1.07 18.36 34.94
C GLY A 192 -2.15 18.10 36.00
N VAL A 193 -3.06 17.14 35.78
CA VAL A 193 -4.17 16.85 36.70
C VAL A 193 -3.70 16.14 37.97
N ARG A 194 -2.66 15.30 37.89
CA ARG A 194 -2.13 14.53 39.03
C ARG A 194 -1.57 15.40 40.15
N GLY A 195 -1.00 16.57 39.83
CA GLY A 195 -0.46 17.49 40.83
C GLY A 195 -1.52 18.16 41.73
N LYS A 196 -2.77 18.23 41.26
CA LYS A 196 -3.84 18.97 41.96
C LYS A 196 -4.59 18.12 42.99
N LEU A 197 -4.62 16.80 42.79
CA LEU A 197 -5.26 15.86 43.73
C LEU A 197 -4.37 15.56 44.95
N SER A 198 -3.04 15.60 44.80
CA SER A 198 -2.10 15.36 45.91
C SER A 198 -2.04 16.48 46.96
N ARG A 199 -2.61 17.66 46.72
CA ARG A 199 -2.61 18.80 47.67
C ARG A 199 -3.91 18.92 48.48
N ARG A 200 -4.86 18.00 48.31
CA ARG A 200 -6.16 18.01 49.01
C ARG A 200 -6.42 16.78 49.89
N ALA A 201 -5.41 15.92 50.04
CA ALA A 201 -5.36 14.87 51.06
C ALA A 201 -4.21 15.20 52.02
#